data_AF-A0A3B9MWB1-F1
#
_entry.id   AF-A0A3B9MWB1-F1
#
_cell.length_a   1.000
_cell.length_b   1.000
_cell.length_c   1.000
_cell.angle_alpha   90.00
_cell.angle_beta   90.00
_cell.angle_gamma   90.00
#
_symmetry.space_group_name_H-M   'P 1'
#
loop_
_entity.id
_entity.type
_entity.pdbx_description
1 polymer ?
#
loop_
_entity_poly.entity_id
_entity_poly.type
_entity_poly.pdbx_seq_one_letter_code
_entity_poly.pdbx_strand_id
1 'polypeptide(L)'
;MSEIKCPKCGEVFTVDESGYAAIIKQVRDEEFARDLDKRIKELKDHLSREHELELKSALAEAENIKSDKYEKEIEKLSEDMHKLEEEKNSYKTKIMELESELKSSEDKKQIAVMEAVKKAEDKTHDLEKDLMHEKENTKILLAEKDTQIEFYKDLKTKMSTKMVGETLEQHCEIQFNQIRATAFRNAYFEKDNDARTGSKGDYIFRENDEAGNEIVSIMFEMKNENDTTATKHKNEDFFKELDKDRKEKNCE
;
A
#
# COMPACT_ATOMS: atom_id res chain seq x y z
N MET A 1 -114.40 -12.26 -95.79
CA MET A 1 -115.19 -11.77 -94.64
C MET A 1 -115.71 -12.97 -93.88
N SER A 2 -115.15 -13.23 -92.70
CA SER A 2 -115.54 -14.32 -91.82
C SER A 2 -116.29 -13.71 -90.63
N GLU A 3 -117.57 -14.05 -90.46
CA GLU A 3 -118.41 -13.51 -89.38
C GLU A 3 -118.14 -14.28 -88.09
N ILE A 4 -117.76 -13.57 -87.02
CA ILE A 4 -117.48 -14.17 -85.71
C ILE A 4 -118.61 -13.79 -84.76
N LYS A 5 -119.22 -14.81 -84.14
CA LYS A 5 -120.33 -14.66 -83.19
C LYS A 5 -119.79 -14.64 -81.77
N CYS A 6 -120.07 -13.59 -81.00
CA CYS A 6 -119.68 -13.58 -79.59
C CYS A 6 -120.46 -14.65 -78.81
N PRO A 7 -119.78 -15.60 -78.14
CA PRO A 7 -120.44 -16.67 -77.40
C PRO A 7 -121.15 -16.19 -76.12
N LYS A 8 -121.00 -14.91 -75.73
CA LYS A 8 -121.55 -14.34 -74.48
C LYS A 8 -122.77 -13.43 -74.67
N CYS A 9 -122.88 -12.72 -75.79
CA CYS A 9 -124.01 -11.81 -76.08
C CYS A 9 -124.68 -12.03 -77.45
N GLY A 10 -124.16 -12.94 -78.29
CA GLY A 10 -124.80 -13.34 -79.55
C GLY A 10 -124.73 -12.33 -80.70
N GLU A 11 -124.14 -11.16 -80.46
CA GLU A 11 -123.96 -10.11 -81.45
C GLU A 11 -122.92 -10.53 -82.51
N VAL A 12 -123.26 -10.28 -83.78
CA VAL A 12 -122.47 -10.69 -84.95
C VAL A 12 -121.68 -9.48 -85.42
N PHE A 13 -120.35 -9.55 -85.32
CA PHE A 13 -119.47 -8.50 -85.83
C PHE A 13 -118.65 -9.02 -87.01
N THR A 14 -118.55 -8.18 -88.04
CA THR A 14 -117.73 -8.42 -89.21
C THR A 14 -116.30 -7.98 -88.92
N VAL A 15 -115.36 -8.92 -88.95
CA VAL A 15 -113.95 -8.59 -88.74
C VAL A 15 -113.38 -8.06 -90.05
N ASP A 16 -113.08 -6.76 -90.08
CA ASP A 16 -112.25 -6.11 -91.10
C ASP A 16 -110.81 -6.67 -91.00
N GLU A 17 -110.22 -7.06 -92.14
CA GLU A 17 -108.83 -7.52 -92.24
C GLU A 17 -107.84 -6.50 -91.63
N SER A 18 -108.17 -5.21 -91.67
CA SER A 18 -107.40 -4.12 -91.04
C SER A 18 -107.43 -4.18 -89.50
N GLY A 19 -108.58 -4.53 -88.91
CA GLY A 19 -108.76 -4.68 -87.46
C GLY A 19 -108.09 -5.94 -86.91
N TYR A 20 -108.14 -7.04 -87.66
CA TYR A 20 -107.40 -8.26 -87.32
C TYR A 20 -105.88 -8.07 -87.41
N ALA A 21 -105.40 -7.35 -88.43
CA ALA A 21 -103.99 -6.98 -88.55
C ALA A 21 -103.52 -6.06 -87.40
N ALA A 22 -104.37 -5.14 -86.94
CA ALA A 22 -104.08 -4.27 -85.80
C ALA A 22 -103.97 -5.06 -84.48
N ILE A 23 -104.85 -6.03 -84.25
CA ILE A 23 -104.79 -6.92 -83.07
C ILE A 23 -103.55 -7.82 -83.14
N ILE A 24 -103.23 -8.41 -84.29
CA ILE A 24 -102.00 -9.20 -84.48
C ILE A 24 -100.77 -8.34 -84.22
N LYS A 25 -100.75 -7.10 -84.73
CA LYS A 25 -99.64 -6.17 -84.51
C LYS A 25 -99.50 -5.82 -83.04
N GLN A 26 -100.60 -5.52 -82.33
CA GLN A 26 -100.58 -5.24 -80.89
C GLN A 26 -100.05 -6.44 -80.08
N VAL A 27 -100.54 -7.65 -80.35
CA VAL A 27 -100.07 -8.87 -79.67
C VAL A 27 -98.60 -9.15 -79.98
N ARG A 28 -98.16 -8.97 -81.23
CA ARG A 28 -96.74 -9.11 -81.61
C ARG A 28 -95.86 -8.05 -80.98
N ASP A 29 -96.29 -6.79 -80.96
CA ASP A 29 -95.52 -5.68 -80.39
C ASP A 29 -95.40 -5.84 -78.87
N GLU A 30 -96.46 -6.31 -78.18
CA GLU A 30 -96.42 -6.62 -76.74
C GLU A 30 -95.56 -7.85 -76.42
N GLU A 31 -95.69 -8.95 -77.17
CA GLU A 31 -94.86 -10.14 -76.98
C GLU A 31 -93.38 -9.85 -77.31
N PHE A 32 -93.11 -9.05 -78.34
CA PHE A 32 -91.77 -8.61 -78.70
C PHE A 32 -91.17 -7.69 -77.62
N ALA A 33 -91.95 -6.77 -77.06
CA ALA A 33 -91.52 -5.93 -75.94
C ALA A 33 -91.18 -6.78 -74.71
N ARG A 34 -91.99 -7.78 -74.38
CA ARG A 34 -91.69 -8.71 -73.27
C ARG A 34 -90.42 -9.52 -73.51
N ASP A 35 -90.21 -10.01 -74.73
CA ASP A 35 -89.02 -10.80 -75.07
C ASP A 35 -87.76 -9.92 -75.06
N LEU A 36 -87.85 -8.67 -75.54
CA LEU A 36 -86.80 -7.67 -75.42
C LEU A 36 -86.48 -7.37 -73.94
N ASP A 37 -87.48 -7.13 -73.10
CA ASP A 37 -87.28 -6.87 -71.67
C ASP A 37 -86.64 -8.07 -70.97
N LYS A 38 -87.07 -9.28 -71.31
CA LYS A 38 -86.47 -10.52 -70.80
C LYS A 38 -85.00 -10.61 -71.22
N ARG A 39 -84.69 -10.34 -72.48
CA ARG A 39 -83.31 -10.37 -72.99
C ARG A 39 -82.42 -9.31 -72.38
N ILE A 40 -82.95 -8.10 -72.17
CA ILE A 40 -82.25 -7.01 -71.47
C ILE A 40 -81.98 -7.41 -70.03
N LYS A 41 -82.93 -8.06 -69.35
CA LYS A 41 -82.75 -8.55 -67.98
C LYS A 41 -81.67 -9.65 -67.93
N GLU A 42 -81.74 -10.63 -68.83
CA GLU A 42 -80.72 -11.69 -68.94
C GLU A 42 -79.32 -11.09 -69.18
N LEU A 43 -79.19 -10.12 -70.08
CA LEU A 43 -77.93 -9.42 -70.36
C LEU A 43 -77.42 -8.65 -69.14
N LYS A 44 -78.29 -7.94 -68.41
CA LYS A 44 -77.92 -7.22 -67.18
C LYS A 44 -77.45 -8.18 -66.09
N ASP A 45 -78.14 -9.30 -65.90
CA ASP A 45 -77.76 -10.32 -64.93
C ASP A 45 -76.42 -10.97 -65.32
N HIS A 46 -76.20 -11.25 -66.60
CA HIS A 46 -74.92 -11.80 -67.10
C HIS A 46 -73.77 -10.82 -66.86
N LEU A 47 -73.95 -9.55 -67.24
CA LEU A 47 -72.96 -8.50 -67.05
C LEU A 47 -72.65 -8.27 -65.57
N SER A 48 -73.66 -8.29 -64.71
CA SER A 48 -73.47 -8.16 -63.26
C SER A 48 -72.66 -9.32 -62.68
N ARG A 49 -72.90 -10.56 -63.12
CA ARG A 49 -72.14 -11.73 -62.67
C ARG A 49 -70.70 -11.70 -63.18
N GLU A 50 -70.50 -11.35 -64.45
CA GLU A 50 -69.15 -11.20 -65.01
C GLU A 50 -68.37 -10.13 -64.26
N HIS A 51 -68.97 -8.96 -64.00
CA HIS A 51 -68.33 -7.91 -63.23
C HIS A 51 -68.01 -8.34 -61.78
N GLU A 52 -68.93 -9.07 -61.12
CA GLU A 52 -68.68 -9.60 -59.77
C GLU A 52 -67.52 -10.61 -59.75
N LEU A 53 -67.43 -11.47 -60.78
CA LEU A 53 -66.33 -12.43 -60.93
C LEU A 53 -65.00 -11.73 -61.20
N GLU A 54 -64.97 -10.73 -62.09
CA GLU A 54 -63.78 -9.91 -62.34
C GLU A 54 -63.31 -9.18 -61.09
N LEU A 55 -64.23 -8.59 -60.32
CA LEU A 55 -63.89 -7.89 -59.09
C LEU A 55 -63.32 -8.86 -58.04
N LYS A 56 -63.93 -10.04 -57.87
CA LYS A 56 -63.42 -11.08 -56.96
C LYS A 56 -62.02 -11.56 -57.38
N SER A 57 -61.82 -11.78 -58.67
CA SER A 57 -60.53 -12.14 -59.26
C SER A 57 -59.47 -11.07 -58.96
N ALA A 58 -59.78 -9.80 -59.23
CA ALA A 58 -58.86 -8.68 -59.00
C ALA A 58 -58.52 -8.50 -57.51
N LEU A 59 -59.50 -8.70 -56.62
CA LEU A 59 -59.28 -8.66 -55.16
C LEU A 59 -58.37 -9.81 -54.69
N ALA A 60 -58.62 -11.04 -55.15
CA ALA A 60 -57.77 -12.18 -54.83
C ALA A 60 -56.34 -12.01 -55.33
N GLU A 61 -56.16 -11.47 -56.53
CA GLU A 61 -54.84 -11.17 -57.08
C GLU A 61 -54.12 -10.07 -56.28
N ALA A 62 -54.83 -9.01 -55.88
CA ALA A 62 -54.29 -7.97 -55.01
C ALA A 62 -53.89 -8.50 -53.62
N GLU A 63 -54.68 -9.40 -53.03
CA GLU A 63 -54.36 -10.07 -51.76
C GLU A 63 -53.13 -10.97 -51.89
N ASN A 64 -53.03 -11.77 -52.94
CA ASN A 64 -51.86 -12.61 -53.20
C ASN A 64 -50.58 -11.78 -53.36
N ILE A 65 -50.62 -10.71 -54.17
CA ILE A 65 -49.47 -9.80 -54.33
C ILE A 65 -49.06 -9.18 -52.99
N LYS A 66 -50.03 -8.85 -52.13
CA LYS A 66 -49.76 -8.29 -50.80
C LYS A 66 -49.16 -9.34 -49.87
N SER A 67 -49.67 -10.57 -49.90
CA SER A 67 -49.14 -11.70 -49.14
C SER A 67 -47.70 -12.02 -49.54
N ASP A 68 -47.41 -12.13 -50.83
CA ASP A 68 -46.07 -12.38 -51.36
C ASP A 68 -45.06 -11.29 -50.94
N LYS A 69 -45.49 -10.03 -50.88
CA LYS A 69 -44.65 -8.92 -50.40
C LYS A 69 -44.32 -9.08 -48.93
N TYR A 70 -45.30 -9.42 -48.10
CA TYR A 70 -45.08 -9.63 -46.67
C TYR A 70 -44.25 -10.87 -46.38
N GLU A 71 -44.44 -11.97 -47.11
CA GLU A 71 -43.57 -13.15 -46.97
C GLU A 71 -42.11 -12.83 -47.28
N LYS A 72 -41.84 -12.10 -48.37
CA LYS A 72 -40.48 -11.67 -48.71
C LYS A 72 -39.87 -10.73 -47.67
N GLU A 73 -40.68 -9.89 -47.04
CA GLU A 73 -40.22 -8.98 -45.98
C GLU A 73 -39.93 -9.73 -44.68
N ILE A 74 -40.80 -10.69 -44.31
CA ILE A 74 -40.60 -11.58 -43.16
C ILE A 74 -39.34 -12.42 -43.35
N GLU A 75 -39.10 -12.96 -44.54
CA GLU A 75 -37.91 -13.77 -44.85
C GLU A 75 -36.64 -12.93 -44.68
N LYS A 76 -36.60 -11.71 -45.24
CA LYS A 76 -35.46 -10.78 -45.06
C LYS A 76 -35.22 -10.43 -43.60
N LEU A 77 -36.28 -10.09 -42.85
CA LEU A 77 -36.17 -9.77 -41.43
C LEU A 77 -35.67 -10.97 -40.62
N SER A 78 -36.12 -12.19 -40.97
CA SER A 78 -35.64 -13.42 -40.35
C SER A 78 -34.15 -13.67 -40.61
N GLU A 79 -33.68 -13.45 -41.83
CA GLU A 79 -32.25 -13.55 -42.17
C GLU A 79 -31.41 -12.53 -41.41
N ASP A 80 -31.85 -11.28 -41.33
CA ASP A 80 -31.12 -10.23 -40.63
C ASP A 80 -31.11 -10.45 -39.11
N MET A 81 -32.21 -10.97 -38.53
CA MET A 81 -32.24 -11.42 -37.14
C MET A 81 -31.25 -12.55 -36.88
N HIS A 82 -31.12 -13.51 -37.80
CA HIS A 82 -30.15 -14.59 -37.68
C HIS A 82 -28.71 -14.07 -37.68
N LYS A 83 -28.38 -13.16 -38.61
CA LYS A 83 -27.04 -12.53 -38.67
C LYS A 83 -26.72 -11.75 -37.39
N LEU A 84 -27.67 -10.97 -36.89
CA LEU A 84 -27.50 -10.21 -35.65
C LEU A 84 -27.31 -11.12 -34.43
N GLU A 85 -28.03 -12.24 -34.34
CA GLU A 85 -27.86 -13.19 -33.24
C GLU A 85 -26.50 -13.91 -33.32
N GLU A 86 -26.00 -14.22 -34.52
CA GLU A 86 -24.64 -14.76 -34.72
C GLU A 86 -23.57 -13.75 -34.30
N GLU A 87 -23.67 -12.49 -34.74
CA GLU A 87 -22.73 -11.43 -34.32
C GLU A 87 -22.75 -11.24 -32.81
N LYS A 88 -23.94 -11.15 -32.20
CA LYS A 88 -24.10 -11.03 -30.75
C LYS A 88 -23.48 -12.19 -29.99
N ASN A 89 -23.64 -13.42 -30.47
CA ASN A 89 -23.00 -14.59 -29.88
C ASN A 89 -21.47 -14.53 -30.03
N SER A 90 -20.95 -14.05 -31.17
CA SER A 90 -19.51 -13.86 -31.36
C SER A 90 -18.93 -12.83 -30.38
N TYR A 91 -19.61 -11.69 -30.19
CA TYR A 91 -19.20 -10.66 -29.24
C TYR A 91 -19.28 -11.16 -27.80
N LYS A 92 -20.31 -11.94 -27.46
CA LYS A 92 -20.45 -12.53 -26.12
C LYS A 92 -19.29 -13.47 -25.80
N THR A 93 -18.90 -14.34 -26.74
CA THR A 93 -17.72 -15.20 -26.57
C THR A 93 -16.44 -14.37 -26.41
N LYS A 94 -16.27 -13.32 -27.23
CA LYS A 94 -15.09 -12.44 -27.13
C LYS A 94 -15.01 -11.70 -25.79
N ILE A 95 -16.14 -11.24 -25.27
CA ILE A 95 -16.23 -10.60 -23.96
C ILE A 95 -15.82 -11.60 -22.87
N MET A 96 -16.34 -12.83 -22.91
CA MET A 96 -15.97 -13.86 -21.93
C MET A 96 -14.47 -14.20 -21.96
N GLU A 97 -13.86 -14.27 -23.15
CA GLU A 97 -12.41 -14.46 -23.30
C GLU A 97 -11.62 -13.31 -22.67
N LEU A 98 -11.98 -12.06 -23.00
CA LEU A 98 -11.32 -10.86 -22.49
C LEU A 98 -11.47 -10.73 -20.97
N GLU A 99 -12.65 -11.05 -20.42
CA GLU A 99 -12.88 -11.07 -18.97
C GLU A 99 -12.00 -12.12 -18.27
N SER A 100 -11.86 -13.31 -18.86
CA SER A 100 -10.98 -14.35 -18.34
C SER A 100 -9.51 -13.95 -18.39
N GLU A 101 -9.06 -13.33 -19.48
CA GLU A 101 -7.70 -12.82 -19.60
C GLU A 101 -7.41 -11.69 -18.62
N LEU A 102 -8.36 -10.76 -18.46
CA LEU A 102 -8.24 -9.65 -17.51
C LEU A 102 -8.11 -10.18 -16.08
N LYS A 103 -8.99 -11.10 -15.68
CA LYS A 103 -8.96 -11.72 -14.36
C LYS A 103 -7.65 -12.46 -14.12
N SER A 104 -7.18 -13.24 -15.09
CA SER A 104 -5.88 -13.91 -14.99
C SER A 104 -4.72 -12.92 -14.85
N SER A 105 -4.76 -11.79 -15.57
CA SER A 105 -3.76 -10.74 -15.43
C SER A 105 -3.83 -10.04 -14.07
N GLU A 106 -5.02 -9.81 -13.52
CA GLU A 106 -5.20 -9.20 -12.20
C GLU A 106 -4.70 -10.13 -11.10
N ASP A 107 -5.03 -11.43 -11.16
CA ASP A 107 -4.54 -12.44 -10.22
C ASP A 107 -3.01 -12.51 -10.23
N LYS A 108 -2.39 -12.52 -11.42
CA LYS A 108 -0.91 -12.48 -11.55
C LYS A 108 -0.31 -11.21 -10.94
N LYS A 109 -0.94 -10.05 -11.15
CA LYS A 109 -0.47 -8.78 -10.56
C LYS A 109 -0.61 -8.82 -9.03
N GLN A 110 -1.72 -9.33 -8.50
CA GLN A 110 -1.92 -9.45 -7.06
C GLN A 110 -0.88 -10.38 -6.43
N ILE A 111 -0.62 -11.55 -7.04
CA ILE A 111 0.41 -12.47 -6.57
C ILE A 111 1.79 -11.81 -6.60
N ALA A 112 2.17 -11.15 -7.70
CA ALA A 112 3.46 -10.47 -7.82
C ALA A 112 3.63 -9.35 -6.78
N VAL A 113 2.58 -8.57 -6.52
CA VAL A 113 2.59 -7.53 -5.47
C VAL A 113 2.72 -8.16 -4.09
N MET A 114 1.96 -9.23 -3.80
CA MET A 114 2.02 -9.92 -2.51
C MET A 114 3.41 -10.53 -2.25
N GLU A 115 4.03 -11.14 -3.26
CA GLU A 115 5.39 -11.66 -3.16
C GLU A 115 6.42 -10.54 -2.96
N ALA A 116 6.29 -9.42 -3.67
CA ALA A 116 7.17 -8.27 -3.51
C ALA A 116 7.05 -7.63 -2.12
N VAL A 117 5.82 -7.47 -1.61
CA VAL A 117 5.54 -6.97 -0.26
C VAL A 117 6.12 -7.91 0.77
N LYS A 118 5.84 -9.21 0.69
CA LYS A 118 6.39 -10.20 1.62
C LYS A 118 7.91 -10.18 1.65
N LYS A 119 8.55 -10.11 0.48
CA LYS A 119 10.02 -10.02 0.39
C LYS A 119 10.57 -8.72 0.98
N ALA A 120 9.83 -7.62 0.87
CA ALA A 120 10.20 -6.36 1.51
C ALA A 120 10.04 -6.44 3.03
N GLU A 121 8.93 -7.00 3.51
CA GLU A 121 8.65 -7.21 4.93
C GLU A 121 9.68 -8.12 5.60
N ASP A 122 10.02 -9.24 4.96
CA ASP A 122 11.05 -10.17 5.46
C ASP A 122 12.41 -9.47 5.58
N LYS A 123 12.80 -8.68 4.56
CA LYS A 123 14.04 -7.88 4.62
C LYS A 123 14.02 -6.82 5.70
N THR A 124 12.90 -6.12 5.88
CA THR A 124 12.79 -5.11 6.94
C THR A 124 12.87 -5.76 8.32
N HIS A 125 12.24 -6.92 8.50
CA HIS A 125 12.28 -7.67 9.76
C HIS A 125 13.68 -8.18 10.08
N ASP A 126 14.40 -8.70 9.08
CA ASP A 126 15.79 -9.14 9.26
C ASP A 126 16.71 -7.96 9.58
N LEU A 127 16.59 -6.83 8.86
CA LEU A 127 17.34 -5.61 9.16
C LEU A 127 17.04 -5.04 10.55
N GLU A 128 15.79 -5.11 11.00
CA GLU A 128 15.39 -4.67 12.34
C GLU A 128 16.03 -5.55 13.43
N LYS A 129 16.08 -6.86 13.22
CA LYS A 129 16.78 -7.78 14.14
C LYS A 129 18.28 -7.50 14.19
N ASP A 130 18.92 -7.34 13.04
CA ASP A 130 20.35 -7.03 12.96
C ASP A 130 20.66 -5.71 13.67
N LEU A 131 19.84 -4.68 13.43
CA LEU A 131 19.96 -3.38 14.10
C LEU A 131 19.76 -3.48 15.62
N MET A 132 18.82 -4.31 16.07
CA MET A 132 18.58 -4.54 17.50
C MET A 132 19.78 -5.22 18.15
N HIS A 133 20.34 -6.24 17.51
CA HIS A 133 21.52 -6.96 17.99
C HIS A 133 22.77 -6.04 18.04
N GLU A 134 22.98 -5.23 17.00
CA GLU A 134 24.05 -4.22 16.98
C GLU A 134 23.87 -3.17 18.09
N LYS A 135 22.65 -2.68 18.33
CA LYS A 135 22.36 -1.76 19.43
C LYS A 135 22.63 -2.37 20.81
N GLU A 136 22.29 -3.64 20.99
CA GLU A 136 22.53 -4.33 22.26
C GLU A 136 24.04 -4.56 22.48
N ASN A 137 24.75 -5.01 21.45
CA ASN A 137 26.20 -5.21 21.52
C ASN A 137 26.95 -3.90 21.78
N THR A 138 26.58 -2.82 21.08
CA THR A 138 27.19 -1.51 21.30
C THR A 138 26.92 -0.97 22.70
N LYS A 139 25.71 -1.20 23.24
CA LYS A 139 25.38 -0.82 24.62
C LYS A 139 26.21 -1.59 25.65
N ILE A 140 26.41 -2.89 25.46
CA ILE A 140 27.28 -3.72 26.31
C ILE A 140 28.73 -3.23 26.22
N LEU A 141 29.24 -3.01 25.01
CA LEU A 141 30.60 -2.56 24.78
C LEU A 141 30.85 -1.18 25.41
N LEU A 142 29.89 -0.25 25.29
CA LEU A 142 29.99 1.06 25.93
C LEU A 142 30.06 0.93 27.45
N ALA A 143 29.20 0.11 28.07
CA ALA A 143 29.25 -0.14 29.51
C ALA A 143 30.60 -0.74 29.94
N GLU A 144 31.15 -1.69 29.17
CA GLU A 144 32.48 -2.26 29.44
C GLU A 144 33.59 -1.20 29.32
N LYS A 145 33.52 -0.32 28.31
CA LYS A 145 34.50 0.77 28.15
C LYS A 145 34.38 1.82 29.24
N ASP A 146 33.18 2.17 29.68
CA ASP A 146 32.98 3.11 30.79
C ASP A 146 33.57 2.54 32.10
N THR A 147 33.36 1.26 32.39
CA THR A 147 33.97 0.61 33.57
C THR A 147 35.50 0.54 33.48
N GLN A 148 36.06 0.27 32.30
CA GLN A 148 37.51 0.33 32.06
C GLN A 148 38.04 1.76 32.28
N ILE A 149 37.35 2.77 31.77
CA ILE A 149 37.72 4.18 31.95
C ILE A 149 37.71 4.55 33.44
N GLU A 150 36.69 4.15 34.20
CA GLU A 150 36.63 4.37 35.64
C GLU A 150 37.79 3.70 36.37
N PHE A 151 38.08 2.44 36.07
CA PHE A 151 39.21 1.72 36.63
C PHE A 151 40.54 2.41 36.34
N TYR A 152 40.80 2.81 35.09
CA TYR A 152 42.04 3.51 34.72
C TYR A 152 42.13 4.91 35.32
N LYS A 153 41.00 5.63 35.49
CA LYS A 153 40.96 6.92 36.19
C LYS A 153 41.32 6.76 37.67
N ASP A 154 40.75 5.77 38.34
CA ASP A 154 41.07 5.46 39.75
C ASP A 154 42.53 5.02 39.90
N LEU A 155 43.00 4.11 39.05
CA LEU A 155 44.38 3.64 39.03
C LEU A 155 45.36 4.79 38.78
N LYS A 156 45.09 5.65 37.79
CA LYS A 156 45.93 6.83 37.49
C LYS A 156 45.98 7.77 38.68
N THR A 157 44.85 8.03 39.34
CA THR A 157 44.79 8.93 40.49
C THR A 157 45.63 8.37 41.65
N LYS A 158 45.46 7.09 42.00
CA LYS A 158 46.22 6.42 43.07
C LYS A 158 47.70 6.29 42.78
N MET A 159 48.06 5.92 41.54
CA MET A 159 49.46 5.81 41.14
C MET A 159 50.12 7.19 41.08
N SER A 160 49.42 8.23 40.60
CA SER A 160 49.99 9.58 40.51
C SER A 160 50.25 10.22 41.88
N THR A 161 49.38 10.00 42.88
CA THR A 161 49.62 10.54 44.23
C THR A 161 50.76 9.80 44.91
N LYS A 162 50.76 8.47 44.86
CA LYS A 162 51.79 7.63 45.49
C LYS A 162 53.16 7.75 44.80
N MET A 163 53.22 7.61 43.48
CA MET A 163 54.48 7.67 42.73
C MET A 163 55.16 9.02 42.88
N VAL A 164 54.41 10.13 42.91
CA VAL A 164 55.05 11.45 43.05
C VAL A 164 55.54 11.69 44.49
N GLY A 165 54.85 11.17 45.51
CA GLY A 165 55.38 11.14 46.88
C GLY A 165 56.68 10.34 46.98
N GLU A 166 56.67 9.09 46.49
CA GLU A 166 57.86 8.22 46.49
C GLU A 166 59.02 8.81 45.67
N THR A 167 58.73 9.46 44.54
CA THR A 167 59.74 10.12 43.70
C THR A 167 60.33 11.34 44.39
N LEU A 168 59.52 12.14 45.09
CA LEU A 168 59.98 13.30 45.86
C LEU A 168 60.94 12.87 46.98
N GLU A 169 60.56 11.83 47.73
CA GLU A 169 61.38 11.26 48.78
C GLU A 169 62.73 10.74 48.25
N GLN A 170 62.72 9.98 47.15
CA GLN A 170 63.94 9.49 46.52
C GLN A 170 64.82 10.62 45.98
N HIS A 171 64.22 11.65 45.39
CA HIS A 171 64.95 12.80 44.88
C HIS A 171 65.71 13.52 46.01
N CYS A 172 65.05 13.80 47.14
CA CYS A 172 65.68 14.42 48.29
C CYS A 172 66.83 13.58 48.86
N GLU A 173 66.65 12.25 48.98
CA GLU A 173 67.70 11.34 49.42
C GLU A 173 68.92 11.34 48.49
N ILE A 174 68.69 11.29 47.18
CA ILE A 174 69.77 11.31 46.17
C ILE A 174 70.51 12.65 46.22
N GLN A 175 69.79 13.78 46.26
CA GLN A 175 70.39 15.11 46.32
C GLN A 175 71.24 15.29 47.58
N PHE A 176 70.75 14.84 48.73
CA PHE A 176 71.53 14.87 49.97
C PHE A 176 72.82 14.04 49.86
N ASN A 177 72.71 12.80 49.40
CA ASN A 177 73.86 11.90 49.28
C ASN A 177 74.92 12.41 48.29
N GLN A 178 74.53 13.15 47.24
CA GLN A 178 75.46 13.78 46.30
C GLN A 178 76.37 14.82 46.96
N ILE A 179 75.82 15.66 47.84
CA ILE A 179 76.57 16.72 48.52
C ILE A 179 77.12 16.30 49.90
N ARG A 180 76.69 15.14 50.41
CA ARG A 180 77.05 14.62 51.74
C ARG A 180 78.57 14.58 51.96
N ALA A 181 79.32 13.99 51.03
CA ALA A 181 80.77 13.85 51.16
C ALA A 181 81.52 15.20 51.17
N THR A 182 80.96 16.23 50.55
CA THR A 182 81.59 17.55 50.39
C THR A 182 81.17 18.55 51.47
N ALA A 183 79.89 18.57 51.84
CA ALA A 183 79.30 19.59 52.72
C ALA A 183 78.86 19.05 54.09
N PHE A 184 78.56 17.75 54.22
CA PHE A 184 77.94 17.18 55.41
C PHE A 184 78.58 15.84 55.80
N ARG A 185 79.89 15.86 56.11
CA ARG A 185 80.72 14.65 56.30
C ARG A 185 80.26 13.76 57.45
N ASN A 186 79.80 14.36 58.54
CA ASN A 186 79.36 13.67 59.76
C ASN A 186 77.84 13.65 59.89
N ALA A 187 77.12 14.01 58.83
CA ALA A 187 75.67 14.01 58.85
C ALA A 187 75.07 12.72 58.30
N TYR A 188 73.87 12.43 58.79
CA TYR A 188 73.07 11.28 58.44
C TYR A 188 71.68 11.74 58.03
N PHE A 189 71.17 11.15 56.95
CA PHE A 189 69.84 11.39 56.44
C PHE A 189 69.26 10.04 56.02
N GLU A 190 68.27 9.55 56.77
CA GLU A 190 67.67 8.24 56.55
C GLU A 190 66.15 8.29 56.67
N LYS A 191 65.48 7.29 56.09
CA LYS A 191 64.04 7.13 56.25
C LYS A 191 63.67 6.72 57.67
N ASP A 192 62.66 7.35 58.26
CA ASP A 192 62.09 6.89 59.53
C ASP A 192 61.20 5.66 59.29
N ASN A 193 61.74 4.49 59.60
CA ASN A 193 61.03 3.22 59.46
C ASN A 193 60.37 2.75 60.76
N ASP A 194 60.48 3.51 61.86
CA ASP A 194 60.03 3.08 63.17
C ASP A 194 58.65 3.67 63.53
N ALA A 195 57.59 2.88 63.32
CA ALA A 195 56.19 3.30 63.51
C ALA A 195 55.56 2.79 64.83
N ARG A 196 56.35 2.45 65.85
CA ARG A 196 55.88 1.75 67.07
C ARG A 196 54.80 2.49 67.86
N THR A 197 54.72 3.81 67.75
CA THR A 197 53.78 4.71 68.47
C THR A 197 52.59 5.18 67.62
N GLY A 198 52.48 4.68 66.38
CA GLY A 198 51.34 4.94 65.48
C GLY A 198 51.49 6.14 64.54
N SER A 199 52.55 6.93 64.66
CA SER A 199 52.96 7.97 63.71
C SER A 199 54.45 7.81 63.38
N LYS A 200 54.86 8.29 62.21
CA LYS A 200 56.26 8.30 61.74
C LYS A 200 56.47 9.49 60.83
N GLY A 201 57.68 10.05 60.84
CA GLY A 201 58.10 11.01 59.83
C GLY A 201 58.54 10.33 58.53
N ASP A 202 58.96 11.13 57.54
CA ASP A 202 59.52 10.60 56.29
C ASP A 202 61.03 10.37 56.42
N TYR A 203 61.77 11.39 56.86
CA TYR A 203 63.23 11.31 57.02
C TYR A 203 63.71 11.98 58.31
N ILE A 204 64.80 11.48 58.87
CA ILE A 204 65.50 12.08 60.00
C ILE A 204 66.89 12.51 59.53
N PHE A 205 67.20 13.79 59.73
CA PHE A 205 68.54 14.32 59.60
C PHE A 205 69.19 14.43 60.98
N ARG A 206 70.43 13.94 61.12
CA ARG A 206 71.26 14.16 62.31
C ARG A 206 72.67 14.51 61.92
N GLU A 207 73.26 15.49 62.60
CA GLU A 207 74.64 15.91 62.39
C GLU A 207 75.41 15.84 63.71
N ASN A 208 76.57 15.19 63.68
CA ASN A 208 77.45 15.05 64.85
C ASN A 208 78.77 15.81 64.66
N ASP A 209 79.33 16.30 65.77
CA ASP A 209 80.66 16.89 65.79
C ASP A 209 81.78 15.83 65.68
N GLU A 210 83.03 16.27 65.60
CA GLU A 210 84.20 15.36 65.53
C GLU A 210 84.38 14.51 66.81
N ALA A 211 83.73 14.88 67.92
CA ALA A 211 83.73 14.16 69.19
C ALA A 211 82.52 13.21 69.34
N GLY A 212 81.61 13.17 68.36
CA GLY A 212 80.42 12.32 68.36
C GLY A 212 79.21 12.89 69.09
N ASN A 213 79.21 14.16 69.50
CA ASN A 213 78.04 14.82 70.07
C ASN A 213 77.10 15.30 68.95
N GLU A 214 75.79 15.11 69.14
CA GLU A 214 74.77 15.61 68.21
C GLU A 214 74.72 17.15 68.24
N ILE A 215 74.91 17.77 67.09
CA ILE A 215 74.87 19.22 66.90
C ILE A 215 73.45 19.65 66.54
N VAL A 216 72.84 18.93 65.59
CA VAL A 216 71.52 19.24 65.04
C VAL A 216 70.80 17.95 64.67
N SER A 217 69.54 17.85 65.06
CA SER A 217 68.60 16.87 64.53
C SER A 217 67.34 17.54 63.99
N ILE A 218 66.94 17.13 62.78
CA ILE A 218 65.78 17.70 62.07
C ILE A 218 64.91 16.56 61.58
N MET A 219 63.64 16.59 61.95
CA MET A 219 62.62 15.70 61.40
C MET A 219 62.04 16.31 60.12
N PHE A 220 62.00 15.52 59.06
CA PHE A 220 61.44 15.89 57.77
C PHE A 220 60.14 15.14 57.50
N GLU A 221 59.12 15.90 57.12
CA GLU A 221 57.87 15.40 56.55
C GLU A 221 57.71 16.03 55.16
N MET A 222 57.71 15.21 54.13
CA MET A 222 57.63 15.59 52.73
C MET A 222 56.18 15.51 52.26
N LYS A 223 55.54 16.66 52.13
CA LYS A 223 54.21 16.75 51.52
C LYS A 223 54.32 17.15 50.06
N ASN A 224 53.53 16.49 49.23
CA ASN A 224 53.40 16.82 47.81
C ASN A 224 52.01 17.40 47.54
N GLU A 225 51.97 18.52 46.82
CA GLU A 225 50.75 19.18 46.37
C GLU A 225 50.34 18.64 44.99
N ASN A 226 49.86 17.38 44.92
CA ASN A 226 49.32 16.87 43.65
C ASN A 226 47.79 17.08 43.56
N ASP A 227 47.34 17.40 42.35
CA ASP A 227 46.14 18.20 41.99
C ASP A 227 44.73 17.58 42.24
N THR A 228 44.51 16.75 43.26
CA THR A 228 43.24 15.97 43.34
C THR A 228 42.45 16.01 44.66
N THR A 229 42.82 16.80 45.67
CA THR A 229 42.02 16.92 46.90
C THR A 229 41.30 18.27 46.98
N ALA A 230 39.95 18.23 47.06
CA ALA A 230 39.08 19.40 47.13
C ALA A 230 39.32 20.29 48.37
N THR A 231 39.98 19.77 49.40
CA THR A 231 40.46 20.51 50.55
C THR A 231 41.99 20.48 50.56
N LYS A 232 42.61 21.65 50.40
CA LYS A 232 44.04 21.83 50.58
C LYS A 232 44.35 21.87 52.07
N HIS A 233 45.23 20.97 52.52
CA HIS A 233 45.81 21.07 53.86
C HIS A 233 46.94 22.09 53.84
N LYS A 234 47.01 22.94 54.87
CA LYS A 234 48.15 23.83 55.05
C LYS A 234 49.26 23.08 55.78
N ASN A 235 50.51 23.48 55.59
CA ASN A 235 51.64 22.90 56.34
C ASN A 235 51.42 22.98 57.86
N GLU A 236 50.74 24.01 58.34
CA GLU A 236 50.36 24.21 59.74
C GLU A 236 49.53 23.06 60.34
N ASP A 237 48.73 22.38 59.51
CA ASP A 237 47.88 21.28 59.95
C ASP A 237 48.71 20.06 60.40
N PHE A 238 49.94 19.92 59.91
CA PHE A 238 50.84 18.81 60.20
C PHE A 238 51.82 19.10 61.35
N PHE A 239 51.95 20.36 61.80
CA PHE A 239 52.96 20.74 62.80
C PHE A 239 52.80 20.04 64.15
N LYS A 240 51.56 19.75 64.57
CA LYS A 240 51.30 19.05 65.84
C LYS A 240 51.81 17.61 65.81
N GLU A 241 51.63 16.93 64.69
CA GLU A 241 52.06 15.56 64.48
C GLU A 241 53.58 15.52 64.28
N LEU A 242 54.12 16.43 63.48
CA LEU A 242 55.57 16.59 63.28
C LEU A 242 56.31 16.89 64.60
N ASP A 243 55.77 17.76 65.48
CA ASP A 243 56.38 18.03 66.79
C ASP A 243 56.30 16.83 67.73
N LYS A 244 55.23 16.02 67.62
CA LYS A 244 55.11 14.77 68.38
C LYS A 244 56.18 13.78 67.94
N ASP A 245 56.32 13.54 66.63
CA ASP A 245 57.31 12.61 66.08
C ASP A 245 58.73 13.08 66.36
N ARG A 246 58.99 14.39 66.23
CA ARG A 246 60.26 15.02 66.61
C ARG A 246 60.65 14.71 68.07
N LYS A 247 59.72 14.84 69.02
CA LYS A 247 59.95 14.53 70.44
C LYS A 247 60.14 13.04 70.69
N GLU A 248 59.32 12.19 70.07
CA GLU A 248 59.41 10.73 70.24
C GLU A 248 60.74 10.17 69.71
N LYS A 249 61.29 10.78 68.66
CA LYS A 249 62.58 10.40 68.09
C LYS A 249 63.76 11.09 68.74
N ASN A 250 63.59 11.89 69.80
CA ASN A 250 64.65 12.68 70.43
C ASN A 250 65.41 13.54 69.40
N CYS A 251 64.66 14.28 68.58
CA CYS A 251 65.24 15.30 67.72
C CYS A 251 65.06 16.67 68.40
N GLU A 252 66.06 17.19 69.13
CA GLU A 252 65.93 18.41 69.94
C GLU A 252 67.05 19.42 69.70
#